data_AF-A0A431HRV8-F1
#
_entry.id   AF-A0A431HRV8-F1
#
_cell.length_a   1.000
_cell.length_b   1.000
_cell.length_c   1.000
_cell.angle_alpha   90.00
_cell.angle_beta   90.00
_cell.angle_gamma   90.00
#
_symmetry.space_group_name_H-M   'P 1'
#
loop_
_entity.id
_entity.type
_entity.pdbx_description
1 polymer ?
#
loop_
_entity_poly.entity_id
_entity_poly.type
_entity_poly.pdbx_seq_one_letter_code
_entity_poly.pdbx_strand_id
1 'polypeptide(L)'
;MMHLHNDGAADRLRCRKPRPPSAGRSCRLQLRTLPPVPATPSSTAAVSALGPEDGLLYGYWLRPGLLAQRIGLAELDEALATDTGTVWLHFNLSNVRARRWLAQSERVPEEMKTALEERDDRPRIDRLDDGLFAVISDFDYQEPGEFGLLRTLWIHAGTRLMLTARAHAVRSTDSLRVWVCGGLHMRS
;
A
#
# COMPACT_ATOMS: atom_id res chain seq x y z
N MET A 1 -26.58 -61.62 16.54
CA MET A 1 -27.56 -60.81 17.29
C MET A 1 -26.77 -59.98 18.29
N MET A 2 -26.79 -58.66 18.11
CA MET A 2 -25.92 -57.69 18.79
C MET A 2 -26.15 -57.64 20.30
N HIS A 3 -25.07 -57.65 21.07
CA HIS A 3 -25.04 -57.05 22.41
C HIS A 3 -23.63 -56.54 22.69
N LEU A 4 -23.47 -55.22 22.76
CA LEU A 4 -22.46 -54.56 23.57
C LEU A 4 -23.07 -53.25 24.06
N HIS A 5 -23.27 -53.21 25.38
CA HIS A 5 -23.63 -52.06 26.18
C HIS A 5 -22.56 -50.99 26.07
N ASN A 6 -22.95 -49.72 25.98
CA ASN A 6 -22.05 -48.59 26.13
C ASN A 6 -22.48 -47.78 27.35
N ASP A 7 -21.67 -47.85 28.40
CA ASP A 7 -21.82 -47.14 29.66
C ASP A 7 -21.51 -45.65 29.47
N GLY A 8 -22.52 -44.81 29.73
CA GLY A 8 -22.39 -43.37 29.79
C GLY A 8 -21.99 -42.92 31.20
N ALA A 9 -20.74 -42.48 31.36
CA ALA A 9 -20.29 -41.75 32.55
C ALA A 9 -19.43 -40.55 32.10
N ALA A 10 -20.06 -39.37 32.02
CA ALA A 10 -19.38 -38.10 31.81
C ALA A 10 -19.66 -37.17 33.01
N ASP A 11 -18.70 -37.18 33.91
CA ASP A 11 -18.53 -36.32 35.08
C ASP A 11 -18.49 -34.84 34.66
N ARG A 12 -19.45 -34.03 35.14
CA ARG A 12 -19.53 -32.58 34.85
C ARG A 12 -19.06 -31.76 36.04
N LEU A 13 -17.86 -31.22 35.84
CA LEU A 13 -17.16 -30.17 36.59
C LEU A 13 -18.07 -29.03 37.07
N ARG A 14 -17.92 -28.68 38.35
CA ARG A 14 -18.55 -27.54 39.02
C ARG A 14 -17.96 -26.21 38.54
N CYS A 15 -18.78 -25.35 37.95
CA CYS A 15 -18.43 -23.94 37.69
C CYS A 15 -18.48 -23.12 39.00
N ARG A 16 -17.31 -22.65 39.47
CA ARG A 16 -17.19 -21.61 40.50
C ARG A 16 -17.39 -20.23 39.87
N LYS A 17 -18.26 -19.42 40.48
CA LYS A 17 -18.57 -18.02 40.10
C LYS A 17 -17.33 -17.11 40.21
N PRO A 18 -17.11 -16.18 39.26
CA PRO A 18 -16.20 -15.05 39.46
C PRO A 18 -16.91 -13.85 40.11
N ARG A 19 -16.22 -13.25 41.10
CA ARG A 19 -16.56 -12.00 41.82
C ARG A 19 -16.38 -10.78 40.89
N PRO A 20 -17.20 -9.73 40.99
CA PRO A 20 -16.95 -8.48 40.28
C PRO A 20 -15.83 -7.67 40.97
N PRO A 21 -14.90 -7.04 40.22
CA PRO A 21 -13.91 -6.14 40.79
C PRO A 21 -14.52 -4.78 41.16
N SER A 22 -14.11 -4.31 42.33
CA SER A 22 -14.50 -3.04 42.97
C SER A 22 -13.97 -1.80 42.26
N ALA A 23 -14.75 -0.73 42.37
CA ALA A 23 -14.47 0.63 41.94
C ALA A 23 -13.04 1.11 42.24
N GLY A 24 -12.36 1.62 41.22
CA GLY A 24 -11.03 2.19 41.30
C GLY A 24 -10.91 3.45 40.46
N ARG A 25 -10.97 4.60 41.15
CA ARG A 25 -10.23 5.85 40.88
C ARG A 25 -10.28 6.42 39.45
N SER A 26 -11.08 7.47 39.30
CA SER A 26 -11.00 8.40 38.16
C SER A 26 -9.59 9.00 38.06
N CYS A 27 -8.83 8.53 37.07
CA CYS A 27 -7.53 9.07 36.72
C CYS A 27 -7.76 10.29 35.82
N ARG A 28 -7.67 11.48 36.41
CA ARG A 28 -7.82 12.76 35.72
C ARG A 28 -6.57 12.99 34.87
N LEU A 29 -6.58 12.59 33.59
CA LEU A 29 -5.51 12.93 32.64
C LEU A 29 -5.49 14.46 32.49
N GLN A 30 -4.48 15.10 33.09
CA GLN A 30 -4.14 16.49 32.79
C GLN A 30 -3.47 16.53 31.41
N LEU A 31 -4.15 17.06 30.39
CA LEU A 31 -3.50 17.41 29.13
C LEU A 31 -2.49 18.52 29.41
N ARG A 32 -1.20 18.19 29.33
CA ARG A 32 -0.12 19.18 29.24
C ARG A 32 -0.14 19.78 27.84
N THR A 33 -0.41 21.07 27.75
CA THR A 33 -0.26 21.87 26.53
C THR A 33 1.23 21.98 26.16
N LEU A 34 1.59 21.56 24.94
CA LEU A 34 2.93 21.74 24.38
C LEU A 34 3.14 23.22 23.97
N PRO A 35 4.35 23.77 24.11
CA PRO A 35 4.66 25.12 23.62
C PRO A 35 4.72 25.16 22.08
N PRO A 36 4.42 26.31 21.45
CA PRO A 36 4.48 26.45 20.00
C PRO A 36 5.93 26.41 19.51
N VAL A 37 6.19 25.59 18.48
CA VAL A 37 7.49 25.51 17.78
C VAL A 37 7.65 26.75 16.89
N PRO A 38 8.80 27.45 16.90
CA PRO A 38 9.01 28.61 16.03
C PRO A 38 9.22 28.18 14.57
N ALA A 39 8.44 28.78 13.68
CA ALA A 39 8.66 28.71 12.23
C ALA A 39 9.83 29.62 11.83
N THR A 40 10.74 29.13 10.99
CA THR A 40 11.72 29.94 10.25
C THR A 40 11.81 29.49 8.79
N PRO A 41 12.22 30.38 7.86
CA PRO A 41 11.50 30.54 6.60
C PRO A 41 12.14 29.91 5.35
N SER A 42 11.24 29.63 4.40
CA SER A 42 11.32 29.62 2.94
C SER A 42 12.68 29.53 2.23
N SER A 43 12.87 28.42 1.51
CA SER A 43 13.71 28.33 0.30
C SER A 43 12.81 28.37 -0.94
N THR A 44 13.11 29.26 -1.89
CA THR A 44 12.27 29.58 -3.04
C THR A 44 12.84 28.99 -4.34
N ALA A 45 11.97 28.25 -5.03
CA ALA A 45 11.96 27.81 -6.44
C ALA A 45 12.89 26.65 -6.86
N ALA A 46 12.42 25.61 -7.56
CA ALA A 46 11.07 25.19 -7.94
C ALA A 46 11.16 23.75 -8.46
N VAL A 47 10.36 22.82 -7.94
CA VAL A 47 9.64 21.78 -8.71
C VAL A 47 8.49 21.33 -7.80
N SER A 48 7.24 21.47 -8.25
CA SER A 48 6.08 21.00 -7.50
C SER A 48 6.20 19.50 -7.23
N ALA A 49 6.51 19.17 -5.98
CA ALA A 49 6.39 17.86 -5.39
C ALA A 49 4.93 17.42 -5.53
N LEU A 50 4.69 16.42 -6.38
CA LEU A 50 3.33 16.04 -6.74
C LEU A 50 2.62 15.45 -5.49
N GLY A 51 1.58 16.15 -5.01
CA GLY A 51 0.69 15.72 -3.92
C GLY A 51 -0.46 14.84 -4.42
N PRO A 52 -1.44 14.47 -3.57
CA PRO A 52 -2.62 13.72 -4.03
C PRO A 52 -3.39 14.43 -5.17
N GLU A 53 -3.36 15.77 -5.23
CA GLU A 53 -3.87 16.59 -6.36
C GLU A 53 -3.18 16.32 -7.72
N ASP A 54 -2.01 15.69 -7.70
CA ASP A 54 -1.17 15.50 -8.86
C ASP A 54 -1.23 14.09 -9.46
N GLY A 55 -2.05 13.23 -8.87
CA GLY A 55 -2.36 11.91 -9.38
C GLY A 55 -1.45 10.81 -8.86
N LEU A 56 -0.51 11.11 -7.96
CA LEU A 56 0.08 10.10 -7.06
C LEU A 56 -0.96 9.81 -5.96
N LEU A 57 -1.56 8.62 -5.98
CA LEU A 57 -2.51 8.20 -4.95
C LEU A 57 -1.78 7.94 -3.63
N TYR A 58 -0.60 7.34 -3.72
CA TYR A 58 0.29 7.15 -2.59
C TYR A 58 1.71 6.80 -3.03
N GLY A 59 2.69 7.24 -2.23
CA GLY A 59 4.06 6.72 -2.24
C GLY A 59 4.45 6.18 -0.87
N TYR A 60 5.18 5.08 -0.85
CA TYR A 60 5.73 4.50 0.38
C TYR A 60 7.19 4.12 0.21
N TRP A 61 7.99 4.42 1.22
CA TRP A 61 9.34 3.88 1.37
C TRP A 61 9.31 2.71 2.35
N LEU A 62 9.62 1.53 1.83
CA LEU A 62 9.55 0.25 2.52
C LEU A 62 10.96 -0.18 2.91
N ARG A 63 11.31 -0.01 4.19
CA ARG A 63 12.63 -0.37 4.70
C ARG A 63 12.53 -1.64 5.56
N PRO A 64 13.51 -2.56 5.47
CA PRO A 64 13.51 -3.75 6.31
C PRO A 64 13.44 -3.40 7.80
N GLY A 65 12.51 -4.02 8.53
CA GLY A 65 12.33 -3.82 9.97
C GLY A 65 11.67 -2.50 10.39
N LEU A 66 11.25 -1.66 9.44
CA LEU A 66 10.57 -0.39 9.72
C LEU A 66 9.17 -0.38 9.11
N LEU A 67 8.27 0.37 9.74
CA LEU A 67 6.95 0.63 9.17
C LEU A 67 7.06 1.42 7.87
N ALA A 68 6.12 1.20 6.96
CA ALA A 68 6.04 1.92 5.70
C ALA A 68 5.96 3.44 5.93
N GLN A 69 6.96 4.17 5.43
CA GLN A 69 6.99 5.63 5.52
C GLN A 69 6.30 6.23 4.29
N ARG A 70 5.34 7.14 4.48
CA ARG A 70 4.73 7.88 3.37
C ARG A 70 5.77 8.82 2.75
N ILE A 71 5.90 8.80 1.42
CA ILE A 71 6.71 9.75 0.66
C ILE A 71 5.95 10.23 -0.57
N GLY A 72 6.29 11.43 -1.06
CA GLY A 72 5.85 11.97 -2.34
C GLY A 72 6.94 11.83 -3.40
N LEU A 73 6.76 12.52 -4.53
CA LEU A 73 7.75 12.50 -5.62
C LEU A 73 8.97 13.38 -5.36
N ALA A 74 8.91 14.32 -4.43
CA ALA A 74 10.08 15.14 -4.07
C ALA A 74 11.09 14.38 -3.21
N GLU A 75 10.62 13.47 -2.35
CA GLU A 75 11.49 12.65 -1.50
C GLU A 75 11.99 11.39 -2.24
N LEU A 76 11.57 11.19 -3.50
CA LEU A 76 11.88 9.98 -4.27
C LEU A 76 13.39 9.80 -4.49
N ASP A 77 14.09 10.87 -4.87
CA ASP A 77 15.54 10.79 -5.15
C ASP A 77 16.34 10.50 -3.88
N GLU A 78 15.96 11.11 -2.75
CA GLU A 78 16.58 10.84 -1.45
C GLU A 78 16.34 9.38 -1.02
N ALA A 79 15.10 8.89 -1.14
CA ALA A 79 14.75 7.52 -0.76
C ALA A 79 15.48 6.49 -1.65
N LEU A 80 15.63 6.77 -2.95
CA LEU A 80 16.31 5.88 -3.88
C LEU A 80 17.84 5.92 -3.73
N ALA A 81 18.42 7.07 -3.36
CA ALA A 81 19.84 7.22 -3.08
C ALA A 81 20.31 6.49 -1.81
N THR A 82 19.39 6.14 -0.91
CA THR A 82 19.72 5.34 0.26
C THR A 82 19.88 3.87 -0.13
N ASP A 83 20.97 3.16 0.18
CA ASP A 83 21.16 1.75 -0.24
C ASP A 83 20.21 0.70 0.39
N THR A 84 19.17 1.11 1.12
CA THR A 84 18.24 0.20 1.80
C THR A 84 16.77 0.46 1.48
N GLY A 85 16.01 -0.62 1.33
CA GLY A 85 14.56 -0.59 1.09
C GLY A 85 14.11 -0.42 -0.35
N THR A 86 12.80 -0.41 -0.56
CA THR A 86 12.15 -0.26 -1.87
C THR A 86 11.11 0.84 -1.80
N VAL A 87 11.05 1.69 -2.82
CA VAL A 87 10.01 2.70 -2.95
C VAL A 87 8.87 2.13 -3.78
N TRP A 88 7.63 2.28 -3.30
CA TRP A 88 6.43 1.94 -4.05
C TRP A 88 5.58 3.19 -4.31
N LEU A 89 5.34 3.51 -5.59
CA LEU A 89 4.50 4.62 -6.03
C LEU A 89 3.27 4.09 -6.77
N HIS A 90 2.08 4.60 -6.42
CA HIS A 90 0.83 4.24 -7.08
C HIS A 90 0.14 5.45 -7.71
N PHE A 91 -0.13 5.39 -9.02
CA PHE A 91 -0.66 6.50 -9.81
C PHE A 91 -2.09 6.28 -10.29
N ASN A 92 -2.86 7.36 -10.30
CA ASN A 92 -4.15 7.46 -10.99
C ASN A 92 -3.94 8.03 -12.40
N LEU A 93 -4.04 7.17 -13.41
CA LEU A 93 -3.89 7.54 -14.81
C LEU A 93 -5.03 8.42 -15.33
N SER A 94 -6.12 8.63 -14.59
CA SER A 94 -7.13 9.64 -14.94
C SER A 94 -6.58 11.08 -14.81
N ASN A 95 -5.52 11.28 -14.02
CA ASN A 95 -4.89 12.58 -13.83
C ASN A 95 -3.82 12.84 -14.92
N VAL A 96 -3.93 13.98 -15.61
CA VAL A 96 -2.97 14.41 -16.66
C VAL A 96 -1.56 14.57 -16.10
N ARG A 97 -1.41 15.05 -14.86
CA ARG A 97 -0.10 15.28 -14.23
C ARG A 97 0.62 13.97 -13.95
N ALA A 98 -0.10 12.94 -13.48
CA ALA A 98 0.45 11.59 -13.32
C ALA A 98 0.94 11.00 -14.64
N ARG A 99 0.13 11.09 -15.71
CA ARG A 99 0.53 10.62 -17.05
C ARG A 99 1.77 11.36 -17.56
N ARG A 100 1.83 12.68 -17.37
CA ARG A 100 2.99 13.50 -17.75
C ARG A 100 4.24 13.07 -16.98
N TRP A 101 4.15 12.91 -15.67
CA TRP A 101 5.29 12.49 -14.86
C TRP A 101 5.80 11.11 -15.28
N LEU A 102 4.90 10.15 -15.49
CA LEU A 102 5.26 8.80 -15.94
C LEU A 102 5.96 8.81 -17.31
N ALA A 103 5.52 9.65 -18.24
CA ALA A 103 6.12 9.76 -19.57
C ALA A 103 7.50 10.45 -19.55
N GLN A 104 7.73 11.41 -18.64
CA GLN A 104 8.95 12.23 -18.63
C GLN A 104 10.04 11.72 -17.69
N SER A 105 9.69 10.90 -16.70
CA SER A 105 10.63 10.43 -15.69
C SER A 105 11.60 9.39 -16.26
N GLU A 106 12.89 9.60 -16.02
CA GLU A 106 13.96 8.63 -16.35
C GLU A 106 13.89 7.36 -15.48
N ARG A 107 13.13 7.40 -14.37
CA ARG A 107 12.94 6.28 -13.45
C ARG A 107 11.85 5.31 -13.89
N VAL A 108 11.18 5.59 -15.00
CA VAL A 108 10.13 4.74 -15.56
C VAL A 108 10.72 4.01 -16.76
N PRO A 109 10.65 2.67 -16.81
CA PRO A 109 11.16 1.92 -17.95
C PRO A 109 10.38 2.24 -19.21
N GLU A 110 11.05 2.17 -20.36
CA GLU A 110 10.45 2.52 -21.65
C GLU A 110 9.25 1.61 -21.98
N GLU A 111 9.29 0.34 -21.59
CA GLU A 111 8.18 -0.60 -21.77
C GLU A 111 6.89 -0.10 -21.09
N MET A 112 7.01 0.47 -19.89
CA MET A 112 5.87 1.06 -19.19
C MET A 112 5.43 2.36 -19.86
N LYS A 113 6.36 3.22 -20.33
CA LYS A 113 6.00 4.46 -21.03
C LYS A 113 5.24 4.17 -22.33
N THR A 114 5.76 3.29 -23.17
CA THR A 114 5.12 2.87 -24.42
C THR A 114 3.76 2.25 -24.16
N ALA A 115 3.64 1.32 -23.21
CA ALA A 115 2.36 0.70 -22.89
C ALA A 115 1.32 1.73 -22.41
N LEU A 116 1.72 2.73 -21.62
CA LEU A 116 0.82 3.78 -21.16
C LEU A 116 0.44 4.77 -22.28
N GLU A 117 1.35 5.08 -23.19
CA GLU A 117 1.10 5.93 -24.36
C GLU A 117 0.12 5.28 -25.34
N GLU A 118 0.37 4.01 -25.66
CA GLU A 118 -0.47 3.20 -26.55
C GLU A 118 -1.78 2.74 -25.89
N ARG A 119 -1.90 2.94 -24.58
CA ARG A 119 -3.00 2.41 -23.74
C ARG A 119 -3.12 0.90 -23.86
N ASP A 120 -1.98 0.21 -23.99
CA ASP A 120 -1.95 -1.24 -24.09
C ASP A 120 -2.36 -1.87 -22.76
N ASP A 121 -3.53 -2.49 -22.77
CA ASP A 121 -4.16 -3.13 -21.62
C ASP A 121 -4.14 -4.65 -21.68
N ARG A 122 -3.43 -5.23 -22.65
CA ARG A 122 -3.36 -6.68 -22.82
C ARG A 122 -2.52 -7.31 -21.70
N PRO A 123 -3.07 -8.30 -20.96
CA PRO A 123 -2.33 -8.94 -19.91
C PRO A 123 -1.04 -9.59 -20.41
N ARG A 124 0.09 -9.21 -19.83
CA ARG A 124 1.41 -9.74 -20.17
C ARG A 124 2.40 -9.51 -19.04
N ILE A 125 3.51 -10.24 -19.09
CA ILE A 125 4.65 -10.05 -18.20
C ILE A 125 5.91 -10.07 -19.05
N ASP A 126 6.67 -8.99 -18.99
CA ASP A 126 7.92 -8.79 -19.69
C ASP A 126 9.06 -8.70 -18.66
N ARG A 127 10.14 -9.45 -18.88
CA ARG A 127 11.33 -9.37 -18.02
C ARG A 127 12.20 -8.21 -18.47
N LEU A 128 12.63 -7.39 -17.52
CA LEU A 128 13.56 -6.28 -17.73
C LEU A 128 14.89 -6.58 -17.02
N ASP A 129 15.92 -5.79 -17.30
CA ASP A 129 17.23 -5.94 -16.66
C ASP A 129 17.17 -5.67 -15.15
N ASP A 130 16.37 -4.69 -14.73
CA ASP A 130 16.24 -4.24 -13.34
C ASP A 130 15.01 -4.80 -12.60
N GLY A 131 14.23 -5.67 -13.26
CA GLY A 131 13.05 -6.30 -12.69
C GLY A 131 12.07 -6.86 -13.73
N LEU A 132 10.80 -6.46 -13.63
CA LEU A 132 9.77 -6.83 -14.60
C LEU A 132 8.83 -5.67 -14.88
N PHE A 133 8.18 -5.76 -16.04
CA PHE A 133 6.99 -5.02 -16.37
C PHE A 133 5.82 -6.00 -16.53
N ALA A 134 4.65 -5.63 -16.05
CA ALA A 134 3.45 -6.43 -16.17
C ALA A 134 2.22 -5.56 -16.41
N VAL A 135 1.33 -6.06 -17.26
CA VAL A 135 -0.03 -5.58 -17.41
C VAL A 135 -0.92 -6.69 -16.86
N ILE A 136 -1.72 -6.40 -15.85
CA ILE A 136 -2.55 -7.39 -15.17
C ILE A 136 -3.98 -6.90 -15.13
N SER A 137 -4.93 -7.82 -15.33
CA SER A 137 -6.33 -7.59 -15.05
C SER A 137 -6.60 -7.77 -13.55
N ASP A 138 -7.08 -6.71 -12.90
CA ASP A 138 -7.51 -6.69 -11.50
C ASP A 138 -9.03 -6.49 -11.43
N PHE A 139 -9.65 -6.80 -10.30
CA PHE A 139 -11.08 -6.62 -10.11
C PHE A 139 -11.40 -5.15 -9.78
N ASP A 140 -12.49 -4.64 -10.37
CA ASP A 140 -13.03 -3.32 -10.06
C ASP A 140 -13.36 -3.20 -8.55
N TYR A 141 -13.05 -2.04 -7.98
CA TYR A 141 -13.28 -1.79 -6.57
C TYR A 141 -14.78 -1.67 -6.22
N GLN A 142 -15.59 -1.04 -7.08
CA GLN A 142 -16.95 -0.60 -6.78
C GLN A 142 -18.03 -1.68 -7.00
N GLU A 143 -17.76 -2.71 -7.81
CA GLU A 143 -18.72 -3.80 -8.10
C GLU A 143 -18.22 -5.19 -7.66
N PRO A 144 -18.30 -5.53 -6.35
CA PRO A 144 -18.09 -6.89 -5.86
C PRO A 144 -19.23 -7.83 -6.29
N GLY A 145 -19.32 -8.18 -7.56
CA GLY A 145 -20.25 -9.20 -8.06
C GLY A 145 -19.51 -10.41 -8.64
N GLU A 146 -20.21 -11.54 -8.80
CA GLU A 146 -19.68 -12.78 -9.44
C GLU A 146 -19.18 -12.57 -10.88
N PHE A 147 -19.52 -11.44 -11.51
CA PHE A 147 -19.09 -11.01 -12.85
C PHE A 147 -18.40 -9.63 -12.83
N GLY A 148 -17.54 -9.38 -11.84
CA GLY A 148 -16.87 -8.08 -11.68
C GLY A 148 -16.15 -7.61 -12.94
N LEU A 149 -16.23 -6.31 -13.25
CA LEU A 149 -15.47 -5.70 -14.34
C LEU A 149 -13.96 -5.83 -14.07
N LEU A 150 -13.22 -6.36 -15.05
CA LEU A 150 -11.76 -6.38 -15.01
C LEU A 150 -11.23 -5.00 -15.39
N ARG A 151 -10.26 -4.52 -14.62
CA ARG A 151 -9.57 -3.24 -14.80
C ARG A 151 -8.08 -3.49 -14.92
N THR A 152 -7.46 -2.68 -15.75
CA THR A 152 -6.03 -2.83 -16.01
C THR A 152 -5.20 -2.15 -14.93
N LEU A 153 -4.22 -2.90 -14.43
CA LEU A 153 -3.16 -2.45 -13.57
C LEU A 153 -1.83 -2.63 -14.30
N TRP A 154 -1.14 -1.52 -14.56
CA TRP A 154 0.22 -1.52 -15.07
C TRP A 154 1.18 -1.55 -13.88
N ILE A 155 2.19 -2.40 -13.95
CA ILE A 155 3.16 -2.62 -12.88
C ILE A 155 4.54 -2.62 -13.49
N HIS A 156 5.43 -1.80 -12.95
CA HIS A 156 6.85 -2.06 -13.01
C HIS A 156 7.33 -2.43 -11.61
N ALA A 157 8.01 -3.56 -11.48
CA ALA A 157 8.57 -4.01 -10.21
C ALA A 157 10.07 -4.20 -10.39
N GLY A 158 10.83 -3.15 -10.09
CA GLY A 158 12.29 -3.17 -10.02
C GLY A 158 12.80 -3.44 -8.60
N THR A 159 14.11 -3.57 -8.47
CA THR A 159 14.76 -3.90 -7.17
C THR A 159 14.55 -2.80 -6.12
N ARG A 160 14.63 -1.54 -6.55
CA ARG A 160 14.59 -0.35 -5.67
C ARG A 160 13.31 0.45 -5.80
N LEU A 161 12.58 0.27 -6.91
CA LEU A 161 11.41 1.06 -7.26
C LEU A 161 10.32 0.14 -7.83
N MET A 162 9.13 0.21 -7.24
CA MET A 162 7.92 -0.38 -7.75
C MET A 162 6.96 0.75 -8.15
N LEU A 163 6.50 0.71 -9.39
CA LEU A 163 5.52 1.64 -9.93
C LEU A 163 4.25 0.85 -10.23
N THR A 164 3.12 1.35 -9.77
CA THR A 164 1.82 0.82 -10.17
C THR A 164 0.94 1.94 -10.68
N ALA A 165 0.21 1.72 -11.77
CA ALA A 165 -0.64 2.74 -12.36
C ALA A 165 -1.97 2.16 -12.79
N ARG A 166 -3.05 2.90 -12.61
CA ARG A 166 -4.41 2.45 -12.94
C ARG A 166 -5.29 3.58 -13.46
N ALA A 167 -6.12 3.28 -14.45
CA ALA A 167 -7.13 4.23 -14.95
C ALA A 167 -8.41 4.22 -14.08
N HIS A 168 -8.84 3.03 -13.64
CA HIS A 168 -10.05 2.80 -12.83
C HIS A 168 -9.70 2.15 -11.50
N ALA A 169 -10.48 2.39 -10.45
CA ALA A 169 -10.15 1.89 -9.11
C ALA A 169 -10.08 0.36 -9.07
N VAL A 170 -8.98 -0.17 -8.52
CA VAL A 170 -8.71 -1.61 -8.43
C VAL A 170 -8.53 -2.03 -6.97
N ARG A 171 -8.77 -3.31 -6.66
CA ARG A 171 -8.75 -3.84 -5.28
C ARG A 171 -7.38 -4.27 -4.79
N SER A 172 -6.56 -4.86 -5.65
CA SER A 172 -5.35 -5.55 -5.19
C SER A 172 -4.32 -4.57 -4.64
N THR A 173 -4.22 -3.37 -5.22
CA THR A 173 -3.30 -2.34 -4.72
C THR A 173 -3.73 -1.75 -3.38
N ASP A 174 -5.04 -1.61 -3.12
CA ASP A 174 -5.52 -1.17 -1.81
C ASP A 174 -5.31 -2.24 -0.73
N SER A 175 -5.55 -3.51 -1.06
CA SER A 175 -5.24 -4.63 -0.16
C SER A 175 -3.75 -4.64 0.19
N LEU A 176 -2.87 -4.59 -0.82
CA LEU A 176 -1.42 -4.53 -0.61
C LEU A 176 -1.02 -3.33 0.27
N ARG A 177 -1.64 -2.16 0.07
CA ARG A 177 -1.42 -0.98 0.90
C ARG A 177 -1.76 -1.24 2.37
N VAL A 178 -2.90 -1.88 2.66
CA VAL A 178 -3.28 -2.24 4.04
C VAL A 178 -2.24 -3.16 4.67
N TRP A 179 -1.78 -4.18 3.95
CA TRP A 179 -0.74 -5.11 4.44
C TRP A 179 0.59 -4.41 4.71
N VAL A 180 1.06 -3.60 3.76
CA VAL A 180 2.31 -2.84 3.87
C VAL A 180 2.27 -1.86 5.04
N CYS A 181 1.17 -1.12 5.21
CA CYS A 181 1.00 -0.24 6.37
C CYS A 181 0.82 -1.00 7.69
N GLY A 182 0.30 -2.23 7.64
CA GLY A 182 0.14 -3.13 8.79
C GLY A 182 1.43 -3.82 9.25
N GLY A 183 2.57 -3.57 8.60
CA GLY A 183 3.87 -4.12 8.99
C GLY A 183 4.30 -5.36 8.21
N LEU A 184 3.67 -5.68 7.08
CA LEU A 184 4.22 -6.66 6.15
C LEU A 184 5.51 -6.08 5.53
N HIS A 185 6.63 -6.77 5.78
CA HIS A 185 7.91 -6.43 5.17
C HIS A 185 8.05 -7.16 3.83
N MET A 186 8.28 -6.43 2.74
CA MET A 186 8.71 -7.06 1.50
C MET A 186 10.12 -7.62 1.71
N ARG A 187 10.32 -8.89 1.34
CA ARG A 187 11.65 -9.51 1.33
C ARG A 187 12.32 -9.12 0.02
N SER A 188 13.45 -8.43 0.11
CA SER A 188 14.38 -8.18 -1.01
C SER A 188 15.12 -9.45 -1.40
#